data_AF-A6WBV5-F1
#
_entry.id   AF-A6WBV5-F1
#
_cell.length_a   1.000
_cell.length_b   1.000
_cell.length_c   1.000
_cell.angle_alpha   90.00
_cell.angle_beta   90.00
_cell.angle_gamma   90.00
#
_symmetry.space_group_name_H-M   'P 1'
#
loop_
_entity.id
_entity.type
_entity.pdbx_description
1 polymer ?
#
loop_
_entity_poly.entity_id
_entity_poly.type
_entity_poly.pdbx_seq_one_letter_code
_entity_poly.pdbx_strand_id
1 'polypeptide(L)'
;MPGHPNRRVPCRSRGWCGSGAVGDRHRAPAARRPADVRTTAWRGSPVQFALIYSYDPSTDGPAEAEVEVDQWLALDAELSAAGVTVHESGFHPVDEAKDVTVRDGRVSITDAPRQGSTVAGLYVVDVPDLDEALRLAAEIPTAAYGTVQVRQVVQFEG
;
A
#
# COMPACT_ATOMS: atom_id res chain seq x y z
N MET A 1 -12.80 -29.25 57.15
CA MET A 1 -13.41 -30.60 57.09
C MET A 1 -14.91 -30.43 57.23
N PRO A 2 -15.77 -31.23 56.58
CA PRO A 2 -16.06 -31.25 55.14
C PRO A 2 -17.59 -31.23 54.87
N GLY A 3 -17.98 -31.28 53.59
CA GLY A 3 -19.17 -32.05 53.21
C GLY A 3 -20.36 -31.26 52.66
N HIS A 4 -20.37 -31.05 51.35
CA HIS A 4 -21.61 -31.17 50.59
C HIS A 4 -22.10 -32.63 50.61
N PRO A 5 -23.41 -32.88 50.78
CA PRO A 5 -24.03 -34.07 50.24
C PRO A 5 -25.04 -33.71 49.14
N ASN A 6 -24.57 -34.00 47.93
CA ASN A 6 -25.29 -34.48 46.76
C ASN A 6 -26.67 -35.09 47.06
N ARG A 7 -27.75 -34.54 46.49
CA ARG A 7 -29.02 -35.27 46.28
C ARG A 7 -29.36 -35.30 44.80
N ARG A 8 -29.11 -36.46 44.19
CA ARG A 8 -29.65 -36.87 42.89
C ARG A 8 -31.14 -37.14 43.02
N VAL A 9 -31.93 -36.66 42.07
CA VAL A 9 -33.33 -37.02 41.83
C VAL A 9 -33.45 -37.46 40.36
N PRO A 10 -34.22 -38.53 40.05
CA PRO A 10 -33.94 -39.38 38.91
C PRO A 10 -34.58 -38.90 37.60
N CYS A 11 -33.92 -39.29 36.50
CA CYS A 11 -34.44 -39.24 35.14
C CYS A 11 -35.80 -39.93 35.05
N ARG A 12 -36.79 -39.24 34.47
CA ARG A 12 -37.95 -39.88 33.85
C ARG A 12 -38.04 -39.43 32.40
N SER A 13 -37.72 -40.39 31.54
CA SER A 13 -38.00 -40.48 30.11
C SER A 13 -39.29 -39.79 29.69
N ARG A 14 -39.24 -39.07 28.56
CA ARG A 14 -40.10 -39.26 27.38
C ARG A 14 -39.80 -38.16 26.35
N GLY A 15 -39.66 -38.58 25.09
CA GLY A 15 -39.96 -37.74 23.94
C GLY A 15 -38.77 -37.09 23.26
N TRP A 16 -38.20 -37.81 22.29
CA TRP A 16 -37.48 -37.22 21.17
C TRP A 16 -38.49 -36.99 20.05
N CYS A 17 -38.71 -35.75 19.64
CA CYS A 17 -39.36 -35.38 18.37
C CYS A 17 -38.99 -33.92 18.09
N GLY A 18 -38.27 -33.65 17.01
CA GLY A 18 -37.98 -32.29 16.56
C GLY A 18 -36.64 -32.15 15.86
N SER A 19 -36.55 -32.72 14.66
CA SER A 19 -35.60 -32.31 13.63
C SER A 19 -35.77 -30.81 13.34
N GLY A 20 -34.89 -29.98 13.89
CA GLY A 20 -34.77 -28.56 13.55
C GLY A 20 -33.43 -28.32 12.88
N ALA A 21 -33.47 -28.04 11.59
CA ALA A 21 -32.31 -27.77 10.75
C ALA A 21 -31.41 -26.69 11.35
N VAL A 22 -30.11 -26.95 11.31
CA VAL A 22 -29.04 -25.99 11.59
C VAL A 22 -29.25 -24.79 10.68
N GLY A 23 -29.62 -23.65 11.28
CA GLY A 23 -29.81 -22.40 10.57
C GLY A 23 -28.51 -21.98 9.87
N ASP A 24 -28.63 -21.79 8.55
CA ASP A 24 -27.59 -21.28 7.67
C ASP A 24 -27.01 -19.98 8.23
N ARG A 25 -25.74 -20.04 8.65
CA ARG A 25 -24.94 -18.83 8.81
C ARG A 25 -24.77 -18.27 7.40
N HIS A 26 -25.37 -17.13 7.12
CA HIS A 26 -25.05 -16.34 5.93
C HIS A 26 -23.55 -16.07 5.92
N ARG A 27 -22.82 -16.89 5.16
CA ARG A 27 -21.41 -16.72 4.87
C ARG A 27 -21.33 -15.51 3.95
N ALA A 28 -20.75 -14.41 4.46
CA ALA A 28 -20.40 -13.28 3.62
C ALA A 28 -19.60 -13.80 2.39
N PRO A 29 -19.86 -13.30 1.18
CA PRO A 29 -19.13 -13.75 0.01
C PRO A 29 -17.65 -13.45 0.24
N ALA A 30 -16.80 -14.48 0.08
CA ALA A 30 -15.36 -14.28 0.06
C ALA A 30 -15.05 -13.18 -0.97
N ALA A 31 -14.37 -12.13 -0.53
CA ALA A 31 -13.88 -11.09 -1.43
C ALA A 31 -13.19 -11.77 -2.62
N ARG A 32 -13.64 -11.43 -3.83
CA ARG A 32 -13.03 -11.95 -5.05
C ARG A 32 -11.57 -11.54 -5.02
N ARG A 33 -10.67 -12.51 -4.89
CA ARG A 33 -9.26 -12.32 -5.30
C ARG A 33 -9.31 -11.70 -6.70
N PRO A 34 -8.63 -10.58 -6.98
CA PRO A 34 -8.50 -10.12 -8.35
C PRO A 34 -7.79 -11.24 -9.12
N ALA A 35 -8.55 -11.90 -9.97
CA ALA A 35 -8.03 -12.90 -10.88
C ALA A 35 -7.27 -12.15 -11.98
N ASP A 36 -6.02 -12.56 -12.16
CA ASP A 36 -5.31 -12.54 -13.43
C ASP A 36 -5.10 -11.15 -14.05
N VAL A 37 -4.26 -10.33 -13.41
CA VAL A 37 -3.45 -9.38 -14.17
C VAL A 37 -2.50 -10.22 -15.02
N ARG A 38 -2.81 -10.39 -16.31
CA ARG A 38 -1.88 -11.00 -17.26
C ARG A 38 -0.74 -10.02 -17.51
N THR A 39 0.33 -10.13 -16.75
CA THR A 39 1.60 -9.49 -17.07
C THR A 39 2.17 -10.13 -18.33
N THR A 40 2.14 -9.39 -19.44
CA THR A 40 2.99 -9.70 -20.58
C THR A 40 4.43 -9.55 -20.15
N ALA A 41 5.11 -10.69 -19.97
CA ALA A 41 6.52 -10.78 -19.62
C ALA A 41 7.39 -10.14 -20.72
N TRP A 42 7.89 -8.94 -20.44
CA TRP A 42 9.03 -8.36 -21.15
C TRP A 42 10.29 -9.08 -20.66
N ARG A 43 10.73 -10.13 -21.38
CA ARG A 43 11.96 -10.84 -21.02
C ARG A 43 13.18 -10.02 -21.42
N GLY A 44 14.09 -9.78 -20.47
CA GLY A 44 15.53 -9.81 -20.75
C GLY A 44 16.40 -8.60 -20.37
N SER A 45 15.85 -7.51 -19.86
CA SER A 45 16.65 -6.36 -19.37
C SER A 45 16.31 -6.07 -17.91
N PRO A 46 17.26 -5.62 -17.07
CA PRO A 46 16.93 -5.07 -15.76
C PRO A 46 15.92 -3.94 -15.98
N VAL A 47 14.73 -4.08 -15.41
CA VAL A 47 13.63 -3.14 -15.60
C VAL A 47 13.54 -2.27 -14.37
N GLN A 48 14.05 -1.05 -14.52
CA GLN A 48 13.88 -0.02 -13.51
C GLN A 48 12.44 0.49 -13.53
N PHE A 49 11.87 0.66 -12.34
CA PHE A 49 10.56 1.26 -12.14
C PHE A 49 10.68 2.44 -11.19
N ALA A 50 10.01 3.55 -11.54
CA ALA A 50 9.77 4.67 -10.66
C ALA A 50 8.44 4.45 -9.93
N LEU A 51 8.48 4.47 -8.60
CA LEU A 51 7.33 4.43 -7.71
C LEU A 51 7.13 5.84 -7.17
N ILE A 52 6.20 6.58 -7.75
CA ILE A 52 5.98 8.00 -7.46
C ILE A 52 4.80 8.09 -6.50
N TYR A 53 5.04 8.49 -5.26
CA TYR A 53 3.99 8.59 -4.25
C TYR A 53 3.52 10.03 -4.07
N SER A 54 2.21 10.19 -4.00
CA SER A 54 1.52 11.48 -3.98
C SER A 54 0.37 11.45 -2.99
N TYR A 55 0.08 12.57 -2.35
CA TYR A 55 -1.11 12.75 -1.51
C TYR A 55 -1.57 14.20 -1.59
N ASP A 56 -2.83 14.47 -1.23
CA ASP A 56 -3.33 15.85 -1.12
C ASP A 56 -3.11 16.35 0.32
N PRO A 57 -2.17 17.29 0.54
CA PRO A 57 -1.86 17.76 1.89
C PRO A 57 -2.95 18.67 2.49
N SER A 58 -4.06 18.91 1.78
CA SER A 58 -5.22 19.64 2.29
C SER A 58 -6.32 18.72 2.84
N THR A 59 -6.34 17.45 2.44
CA THR A 59 -7.35 16.47 2.83
C THR A 59 -6.79 15.23 3.50
N ASP A 60 -5.56 14.87 3.14
CA ASP A 60 -4.91 13.62 3.51
C ASP A 60 -3.56 13.90 4.17
N GLY A 61 -3.01 12.85 4.78
CA GLY A 61 -1.72 12.87 5.45
C GLY A 61 -1.63 11.77 6.49
N PRO A 62 -0.47 11.61 7.12
CA PRO A 62 -0.32 10.64 8.20
C PRO A 62 -1.27 10.94 9.35
N ALA A 63 -1.98 9.90 9.79
CA ALA A 63 -2.78 9.98 11.02
C ALA A 63 -1.88 10.17 12.26
N GLU A 64 -0.69 9.56 12.25
CA GLU A 64 0.29 9.59 13.34
C GLU A 64 1.71 9.73 12.76
N ALA A 65 2.26 10.94 12.77
CA ALA A 65 3.52 11.26 12.09
C ALA A 65 4.73 10.44 12.59
N GLU A 66 4.80 10.12 13.88
CA GLU A 66 5.89 9.33 14.46
C GLU A 66 5.85 7.86 13.97
N VAL A 67 4.65 7.25 13.94
CA VAL A 67 4.44 5.89 13.42
C VAL A 67 4.78 5.81 11.94
N GLU A 68 4.48 6.87 11.19
CA GLU A 68 4.82 6.94 9.78
C GLU A 68 6.34 6.96 9.56
N VAL A 69 7.08 7.76 10.34
CA VAL A 69 8.55 7.80 10.26
C VAL A 69 9.16 6.43 10.48
N ASP A 70 8.69 5.68 11.47
CA ASP A 70 9.17 4.31 11.72
C ASP A 70 8.88 3.36 10.55
N GLN A 71 7.72 3.48 9.90
CA GLN A 71 7.38 2.69 8.72
C GLN A 71 8.27 3.01 7.52
N TRP A 72 8.57 4.30 7.29
CA TRP A 72 9.51 4.74 6.26
C TRP A 72 10.91 4.18 6.50
N LEU A 73 11.42 4.31 7.72
CA LEU A 73 12.75 3.80 8.08
C LEU A 73 12.85 2.27 7.92
N ALA A 74 11.79 1.54 8.27
CA ALA A 74 11.75 0.09 8.09
C ALA A 74 11.77 -0.30 6.60
N LEU A 75 10.94 0.36 5.77
CA LEU A 75 10.92 0.12 4.33
C LEU A 75 12.29 0.41 3.69
N ASP A 76 12.89 1.56 4.02
CA ASP A 76 14.20 1.93 3.47
C ASP A 76 15.27 0.89 3.84
N ALA A 77 15.27 0.40 5.08
CA ALA A 77 16.20 -0.65 5.51
C ALA A 77 15.99 -1.97 4.75
N GLU A 78 14.73 -2.37 4.52
CA GLU A 78 14.39 -3.59 3.77
C GLU A 78 14.81 -3.49 2.30
N LEU A 79 14.48 -2.39 1.63
CA LEU A 79 14.82 -2.19 0.22
C LEU A 79 16.34 -2.06 0.02
N SER A 80 17.02 -1.38 0.95
CA SER A 80 18.48 -1.28 0.96
C SER A 80 19.14 -2.65 1.17
N ALA A 81 18.65 -3.45 2.11
CA ALA A 81 19.15 -4.80 2.36
C ALA A 81 18.90 -5.75 1.18
N ALA A 82 17.78 -5.58 0.46
CA ALA A 82 17.47 -6.32 -0.74
C ALA A 82 18.33 -5.90 -1.96
N GLY A 83 18.99 -4.73 -1.89
CA GLY A 83 19.83 -4.21 -2.97
C GLY A 83 19.05 -3.82 -4.23
N VAL A 84 17.75 -3.57 -4.10
CA VAL A 84 16.85 -3.24 -5.21
C VAL A 84 16.71 -1.73 -5.42
N THR A 85 17.06 -0.91 -4.43
CA THR A 85 16.97 0.55 -4.55
C THR A 85 18.10 1.11 -5.39
N VAL A 86 17.73 1.77 -6.49
CA VAL A 86 18.63 2.56 -7.32
C VAL A 86 18.71 3.99 -6.80
N HIS A 87 17.55 4.55 -6.41
CA HIS A 87 17.45 5.89 -5.86
C HIS A 87 16.15 6.06 -5.05
N GLU A 88 16.19 6.90 -4.02
CA GLU A 88 15.05 7.26 -3.20
C GLU A 88 15.15 8.72 -2.78
N SER A 89 14.01 9.42 -2.77
CA SER A 89 13.97 10.81 -2.35
C SER A 89 12.56 11.22 -1.92
N GLY A 90 12.47 11.75 -0.71
CA GLY A 90 11.34 12.56 -0.27
C GLY A 90 11.55 14.02 -0.64
N PHE A 91 10.48 14.70 -1.04
CA PHE A 91 10.52 16.11 -1.41
C PHE A 91 10.10 17.02 -0.27
N HIS A 92 10.63 18.24 -0.29
CA HIS A 92 10.13 19.32 0.56
C HIS A 92 8.66 19.63 0.22
N PRO A 93 7.93 20.29 1.14
CA PRO A 93 6.55 20.69 0.89
C PRO A 93 6.38 21.46 -0.44
N VAL A 94 5.26 21.26 -1.12
CA VAL A 94 4.96 21.88 -2.42
C VAL A 94 5.07 23.40 -2.42
N ASP A 95 4.86 24.03 -1.26
CA ASP A 95 4.96 25.49 -1.09
C ASP A 95 6.38 26.02 -1.40
N GLU A 96 7.41 25.18 -1.31
CA GLU A 96 8.78 25.53 -1.64
C GLU A 96 9.11 25.29 -3.13
N ALA A 97 8.29 24.50 -3.83
CA ALA A 97 8.54 24.12 -5.22
C ALA A 97 8.41 25.31 -6.18
N LYS A 98 9.11 25.21 -7.30
CA LYS A 98 9.16 26.23 -8.35
C LYS A 98 8.91 25.59 -9.71
N ASP A 99 7.94 26.10 -10.43
CA ASP A 99 7.69 25.74 -11.82
C ASP A 99 8.52 26.64 -12.73
N VAL A 100 9.22 26.01 -13.67
CA VAL A 100 9.99 26.70 -14.71
C VAL A 100 9.37 26.35 -16.06
N THR A 101 8.99 27.37 -16.82
CA THR A 101 8.48 27.19 -18.18
C THR A 101 9.27 28.04 -19.17
N VAL A 102 9.43 27.54 -20.40
CA VAL A 102 10.07 28.28 -21.49
C VAL A 102 9.12 28.33 -22.67
N ARG A 103 8.72 29.54 -23.07
CA ARG A 103 7.83 29.78 -24.21
C ARG A 103 8.33 30.97 -25.01
N ASP A 104 8.37 30.84 -26.33
CA ASP A 104 8.86 31.87 -27.26
C ASP A 104 10.24 32.44 -26.87
N GLY A 105 11.13 31.55 -26.39
CA GLY A 105 12.48 31.92 -25.94
C GLY A 105 12.54 32.70 -24.63
N ARG A 106 11.41 32.85 -23.92
CA ARG A 106 11.35 33.50 -22.60
C ARG A 106 11.19 32.48 -21.50
N VAL A 107 11.97 32.65 -20.44
CA VAL A 107 11.89 31.84 -19.21
C VAL A 107 10.95 32.52 -18.23
N SER A 108 10.03 31.75 -17.66
CA SER A 108 9.17 32.16 -16.55
C SER A 108 9.37 31.20 -15.39
N ILE A 109 9.54 31.75 -14.19
CA ILE A 109 9.67 30.99 -12.94
C ILE A 109 8.54 31.42 -12.02
N THR A 110 7.75 30.48 -11.53
CA THR A 110 6.60 30.72 -10.65
C THR A 110 6.61 29.74 -9.50
N ASP A 111 6.01 30.10 -8.37
CA ASP A 111 5.72 29.12 -7.32
C ASP A 111 4.79 28.04 -7.85
N ALA A 112 5.06 26.78 -7.49
CA ALA A 112 4.21 25.68 -7.91
C ALA A 112 2.82 25.82 -7.24
N PRO A 113 1.73 25.56 -7.97
CA PRO A 113 0.40 25.66 -7.40
C PRO A 113 0.15 24.55 -6.37
N ARG A 114 -0.29 24.91 -5.15
CA ARG A 114 -0.83 23.96 -4.18
C ARG A 114 -2.26 23.57 -4.55
N GLN A 115 -2.42 22.57 -5.41
CA GLN A 115 -3.72 22.12 -5.86
C GLN A 115 -3.80 20.60 -5.95
N GLY A 116 -4.69 20.01 -5.16
CA GLY A 116 -4.96 18.58 -5.18
C GLY A 116 -3.78 17.73 -4.68
N SER A 117 -3.77 16.48 -5.13
CA SER A 117 -2.68 15.53 -4.87
C SER A 117 -1.36 16.03 -5.47
N THR A 118 -0.33 16.14 -4.62
CA THR A 118 1.03 16.53 -4.99
C THR A 118 1.99 15.36 -4.79
N VAL A 119 2.98 15.22 -5.68
CA VAL A 119 4.09 14.28 -5.50
C VAL A 119 4.89 14.62 -4.25
N ALA A 120 4.97 13.67 -3.33
CA ALA A 120 5.70 13.79 -2.07
C ALA A 120 7.09 13.16 -2.13
N GLY A 121 7.33 12.31 -3.13
CA GLY A 121 8.64 11.74 -3.39
C GLY A 121 8.56 10.57 -4.36
N LEU A 122 9.68 9.85 -4.47
CA LEU A 122 9.79 8.69 -5.33
C LEU A 122 10.84 7.69 -4.86
N TYR A 123 10.63 6.43 -5.26
CA TYR A 123 11.68 5.42 -5.36
C TYR A 123 11.93 5.08 -6.82
N VAL A 124 13.18 4.80 -7.16
CA VAL A 124 13.57 4.08 -8.37
C VAL A 124 14.13 2.74 -7.93
N VAL A 125 13.47 1.66 -8.34
CA VAL A 125 13.83 0.29 -7.98
C VAL A 125 14.21 -0.49 -9.23
N ASP A 126 15.18 -1.39 -9.10
CA ASP A 126 15.56 -2.38 -10.10
C ASP A 126 15.01 -3.74 -9.66
N VAL A 127 13.95 -4.18 -10.33
CA VAL A 127 13.19 -5.39 -10.00
C VAL A 127 12.94 -6.19 -11.28
N PRO A 128 12.64 -7.50 -11.21
CA PRO A 128 12.55 -8.32 -12.41
C PRO A 128 11.34 -8.01 -13.31
N ASP A 129 10.26 -7.47 -12.74
CA ASP A 129 9.01 -7.22 -13.47
C ASP A 129 8.10 -6.20 -12.76
N LEU A 130 6.99 -5.88 -13.44
CA LEU A 130 5.97 -4.95 -12.95
C LEU A 130 5.24 -5.48 -11.71
N ASP A 131 5.08 -6.79 -11.57
CA ASP A 131 4.34 -7.37 -10.44
C ASP A 131 5.13 -7.15 -9.14
N GLU A 132 6.46 -7.32 -9.18
CA GLU A 132 7.32 -7.00 -8.05
C GLU A 132 7.36 -5.50 -7.75
N ALA A 133 7.39 -4.65 -8.77
CA ALA A 133 7.30 -3.20 -8.58
C ALA A 133 5.97 -2.78 -7.92
N LEU A 134 4.85 -3.42 -8.30
CA LEU A 134 3.54 -3.18 -7.69
C LEU A 134 3.45 -3.68 -6.25
N ARG A 135 4.11 -4.81 -5.93
CA ARG A 135 4.21 -5.30 -4.55
C ARG A 135 4.93 -4.28 -3.66
N LEU A 136 6.10 -3.81 -4.09
CA LEU A 136 6.86 -2.79 -3.36
C LEU A 136 6.09 -1.47 -3.26
N ALA A 137 5.40 -1.05 -4.32
CA ALA A 137 4.57 0.15 -4.30
C ALA A 137 3.44 0.09 -3.25
N ALA A 138 2.91 -1.09 -2.97
CA ALA A 138 1.87 -1.28 -1.94
C ALA A 138 2.42 -1.20 -0.51
N GLU A 139 3.73 -1.32 -0.32
CA GLU A 139 4.41 -1.26 0.98
C GLU A 139 4.81 0.18 1.36
N ILE A 140 4.79 1.11 0.40
CA ILE A 140 5.04 2.53 0.65
C ILE A 140 3.93 3.10 1.56
N PRO A 141 4.26 3.71 2.73
CA PRO A 141 3.27 4.17 3.70
C PRO A 141 2.17 5.08 3.11
N THR A 142 2.53 5.96 2.18
CA THR A 142 1.58 6.85 1.48
C THR A 142 0.49 6.10 0.70
N ALA A 143 0.67 4.82 0.35
CA ALA A 143 -0.38 4.04 -0.31
C ALA A 143 -1.67 3.90 0.51
N ALA A 144 -1.60 4.11 1.84
CA ALA A 144 -2.77 4.02 2.73
C ALA A 144 -3.72 5.23 2.64
N TYR A 145 -3.21 6.42 2.28
CA TYR A 145 -3.98 7.67 2.29
C TYR A 145 -3.79 8.52 1.02
N GLY A 146 -2.87 8.14 0.14
CA GLY A 146 -2.57 8.81 -1.11
C GLY A 146 -2.59 7.83 -2.28
N THR A 147 -1.65 7.97 -3.19
CA THR A 147 -1.50 7.10 -4.36
C THR A 147 -0.04 6.88 -4.68
N VAL A 148 0.31 5.67 -5.09
CA VAL A 148 1.63 5.34 -5.62
C VAL A 148 1.47 4.97 -7.09
N GLN A 149 2.05 5.79 -7.97
CA GLN A 149 2.09 5.54 -9.39
C GLN A 149 3.35 4.75 -9.75
N VAL A 150 3.17 3.57 -10.35
CA VAL A 150 4.28 2.73 -10.84
C VAL A 150 4.51 2.99 -12.32
N ARG A 151 5.73 3.36 -12.70
CA ARG A 151 6.10 3.62 -14.10
C ARG A 151 7.40 2.94 -14.45
N GLN A 152 7.45 2.27 -15.60
CA GLN A 152 8.71 1.78 -16.14
C GLN A 152 9.60 2.97 -16.55
N VAL A 153 10.88 2.91 -16.17
CA VAL A 153 11.89 3.91 -16.49
C VAL A 153 12.53 3.58 -17.83
N VAL A 154 12.65 4.59 -18.70
CA VAL A 154 13.45 4.48 -19.92
C VAL A 154 14.91 4.69 -19.55
N GLN A 155 15.74 3.67 -19.81
CA GLN A 155 17.19 3.76 -19.61
C GLN A 155 17.84 4.22 -20.92
N PHE A 156 18.59 5.32 -20.86
CA PHE A 156 19.40 5.81 -21.98
C PHE A 156 20.85 5.43 -21.72
N GLU A 157 21.47 4.69 -22.64
CA GLU A 157 22.92 4.48 -22.63
C GLU A 157 23.59 5.80 -23.03
N GLY A 158 24.51 6.28 -22.19
CA GLY A 158 25.31 7.49 -22.42
C GLY A 158 26.65 7.20 -23.08
#